data_AF-A0AAV2RSJ6-F1
#
_entry.id   AF-A0AAV2RSJ6-F1
#
_cell.length_a   1.000
_cell.length_b   1.000
_cell.length_c   1.000
_cell.angle_alpha   90.00
_cell.angle_beta   90.00
_cell.angle_gamma   90.00
#
_symmetry.space_group_name_H-M   'P 1'
#
loop_
_entity.id
_entity.type
_entity.pdbx_description
1 polymer ?
#
loop_
_entity_poly.entity_id
_entity_poly.type
_entity_poly.pdbx_seq_one_letter_code
_entity_poly.pdbx_strand_id
1 'polypeptide(L)'
;LNKKKIHHNQTSRLTFDNQSITEPNTITKAFNKHFCKIGEHLAKNFSNHNNLEYKKYLGNPALQSIFLHSTNKSEIIDAIKYFKNNNSSGHDEFSSKFIKMSASILGTALE
;
A
#
# COMPACT_ATOMS: atom_id res chain seq x y z
N LEU A 1 -0.95 -13.96 32.88
CA LEU A 1 -1.15 -14.09 31.41
C LEU A 1 -1.58 -15.50 31.10
N ASN A 2 -2.78 -15.68 30.54
CA ASN A 2 -3.31 -17.00 30.17
C ASN A 2 -2.63 -17.47 28.88
N LYS A 3 -1.61 -18.34 28.97
CA LYS A 3 -0.98 -18.97 27.80
C LYS A 3 -1.88 -20.10 27.30
N LYS A 4 -3.04 -19.77 26.71
CA LYS A 4 -3.75 -20.76 25.90
C LYS A 4 -2.82 -21.16 24.77
N LYS A 5 -2.35 -22.42 24.77
CA LYS A 5 -1.57 -22.99 23.66
C LYS A 5 -2.45 -22.90 22.41
N ILE A 6 -2.06 -22.04 21.47
CA ILE A 6 -2.70 -21.97 20.16
C ILE A 6 -2.37 -23.29 19.46
N HIS A 7 -3.37 -24.13 19.27
CA HIS A 7 -3.22 -25.37 18.52
C HIS A 7 -3.12 -25.01 17.05
N HIS A 8 -1.92 -25.07 16.47
CA HIS A 8 -1.77 -24.93 15.02
C HIS A 8 -2.34 -26.19 14.37
N ASN A 9 -3.50 -26.06 13.72
CA ASN A 9 -4.00 -27.11 12.84
C ASN A 9 -3.02 -27.24 11.67
N GLN A 10 -2.29 -28.34 11.63
CA GLN A 10 -1.41 -28.66 10.51
C GLN A 10 -2.24 -29.31 9.41
N THR A 11 -2.09 -28.80 8.19
CA THR A 11 -2.64 -29.44 7.00
C THR A 11 -1.96 -30.80 6.81
N SER A 12 -2.66 -31.89 7.14
CA SER A 12 -2.13 -33.25 7.08
C SER A 12 -2.17 -33.87 5.67
N ARG A 13 -2.94 -33.27 4.77
CA ARG A 13 -3.11 -33.76 3.40
C ARG A 13 -3.53 -32.63 2.46
N LEU A 14 -2.93 -32.60 1.27
CA LEU A 14 -3.25 -31.69 0.18
C LEU A 14 -3.42 -32.48 -1.11
N THR A 15 -4.46 -32.19 -1.89
CA THR A 15 -4.57 -32.68 -3.27
C THR A 15 -4.03 -31.62 -4.21
N PHE A 16 -2.98 -31.93 -4.98
CA PHE A 16 -2.35 -31.01 -5.92
C PHE A 16 -1.93 -31.77 -7.18
N ASP A 17 -2.23 -31.24 -8.37
CA ASP A 17 -2.01 -31.90 -9.68
C ASP A 17 -2.55 -33.35 -9.72
N ASN A 18 -3.77 -33.57 -9.20
CA ASN A 18 -4.44 -34.88 -9.04
C ASN A 18 -3.70 -35.91 -8.16
N GLN A 19 -2.68 -35.49 -7.40
CA GLN A 19 -1.96 -36.34 -6.45
C GLN A 19 -2.27 -35.95 -5.01
N SER A 20 -2.36 -36.96 -4.14
CA SER A 20 -2.53 -36.76 -2.70
C SER A 20 -1.16 -36.67 -2.02
N ILE A 21 -0.85 -35.52 -1.45
CA ILE A 21 0.42 -35.22 -0.78
C ILE A 21 0.18 -35.15 0.72
N THR A 22 1.00 -35.85 1.50
CA THR A 22 0.94 -35.87 2.98
C THR A 22 2.21 -35.35 3.65
N GLU A 23 3.34 -35.33 2.92
CA GLU A 23 4.63 -34.87 3.43
C GLU A 23 4.65 -33.34 3.63
N PRO A 24 4.89 -32.84 4.85
CA PRO A 24 4.77 -31.40 5.17
C PRO A 24 5.61 -30.47 4.28
N ASN A 25 6.85 -30.86 3.97
CA ASN A 25 7.72 -30.08 3.10
C ASN A 25 7.20 -30.01 1.66
N THR A 26 6.61 -31.11 1.19
CA THR A 26 6.03 -31.21 -0.15
C THR A 26 4.74 -30.41 -0.24
N ILE A 27 3.91 -30.41 0.81
CA ILE A 27 2.74 -29.55 0.94
C ILE A 27 3.15 -28.08 0.83
N THR A 28 4.14 -27.63 1.60
CA THR A 28 4.63 -26.25 1.55
C THR A 28 5.13 -25.86 0.15
N LYS A 29 5.90 -26.75 -0.50
CA LYS A 29 6.35 -26.53 -1.88
C LYS A 29 5.18 -26.44 -2.87
N ALA A 30 4.15 -27.27 -2.72
CA ALA A 30 2.95 -27.24 -3.56
C ALA A 30 2.16 -25.94 -3.36
N PHE A 31 1.98 -25.49 -2.12
CA PHE A 31 1.39 -24.18 -1.81
C PHE A 31 2.15 -23.04 -2.48
N ASN A 32 3.48 -22.98 -2.27
CA ASN A 32 4.31 -21.95 -2.88
C ASN A 32 4.23 -21.99 -4.41
N LYS A 33 4.32 -23.19 -5.00
CA LYS A 33 4.19 -23.39 -6.45
C LYS A 33 2.84 -22.90 -6.97
N HIS A 34 1.75 -23.16 -6.25
CA HIS A 34 0.43 -22.69 -6.63
C HIS A 34 0.37 -21.16 -6.60
N PHE A 35 0.59 -20.55 -5.43
CA PHE A 35 0.38 -19.12 -5.24
C PHE A 35 1.38 -18.25 -6.01
N CYS A 36 2.63 -18.69 -6.20
CA CYS A 36 3.59 -17.98 -7.06
C CYS A 36 3.21 -18.04 -8.54
N LYS A 37 2.49 -19.08 -8.99
CA LYS A 37 2.11 -19.25 -10.40
C LYS A 37 0.72 -18.71 -10.75
N ILE A 38 -0.08 -18.28 -9.77
CA ILE A 38 -1.42 -17.71 -10.01
C ILE A 38 -1.33 -16.56 -11.03
N GLY A 39 -0.36 -15.66 -10.86
CA GLY A 39 -0.16 -14.53 -11.77
C GLY A 39 0.11 -14.98 -13.20
N GLU A 40 1.06 -15.91 -13.40
CA GLU A 40 1.38 -16.45 -14.72
C GLU A 40 0.22 -17.21 -15.35
N HIS A 41 -0.50 -18.04 -14.58
CA HIS A 41 -1.65 -18.80 -15.07
C HIS A 41 -2.81 -17.88 -15.46
N LEU A 42 -3.07 -16.84 -14.66
CA LEU A 42 -4.07 -15.84 -14.97
C LEU A 42 -3.67 -15.03 -16.21
N ALA A 43 -2.38 -14.65 -16.31
CA ALA A 43 -1.85 -13.91 -17.44
C ALA A 43 -2.01 -14.64 -18.77
N LYS A 44 -1.82 -15.97 -18.78
CA LYS A 44 -2.03 -16.82 -19.96
C LYS A 44 -3.48 -16.83 -20.47
N ASN A 45 -4.45 -16.57 -19.59
CA ASN A 45 -5.87 -16.54 -19.95
C ASN A 45 -6.32 -15.18 -20.48
N PHE A 46 -5.51 -14.12 -20.33
CA PHE A 46 -5.76 -12.87 -21.01
C PHE A 46 -5.46 -13.07 -22.49
N SER A 47 -6.49 -13.06 -23.33
CA SER A 47 -6.33 -13.01 -24.78
C SER A 47 -5.57 -11.74 -25.13
N ASN A 48 -4.40 -11.89 -25.78
CA ASN A 48 -3.51 -10.83 -26.25
C ASN A 48 -4.15 -9.94 -27.34
N HIS A 49 -5.35 -9.40 -27.17
CA HIS A 49 -5.97 -8.59 -28.19
C HIS A 49 -6.78 -7.46 -27.58
N ASN A 50 -6.19 -6.27 -27.67
CA ASN A 50 -6.80 -4.95 -27.47
C ASN A 50 -6.53 -4.32 -26.09
N ASN A 51 -5.50 -3.47 -26.05
CA ASN A 51 -5.16 -2.59 -24.93
C ASN A 51 -6.29 -1.63 -24.52
N LEU A 52 -7.47 -1.69 -25.14
CA LEU A 52 -8.64 -0.89 -24.83
C LEU A 52 -9.72 -1.67 -24.09
N GLU A 53 -9.58 -3.00 -23.94
CA GLU A 53 -10.61 -3.83 -23.28
C GLU A 53 -10.78 -3.50 -21.79
N TYR A 54 -9.74 -2.97 -21.13
CA TYR A 54 -9.86 -2.46 -19.76
C TYR A 54 -10.95 -1.40 -19.61
N LYS A 55 -11.24 -0.63 -20.68
CA LYS A 55 -12.28 0.39 -20.68
C LYS A 55 -13.69 -0.18 -20.54
N LYS A 56 -13.90 -1.47 -20.81
CA LYS A 56 -15.19 -2.15 -20.55
C LYS A 56 -15.46 -2.33 -19.06
N TYR A 57 -14.38 -2.40 -18.25
CA TYR A 57 -14.44 -2.55 -16.81
C TYR A 57 -14.33 -1.22 -16.06
N LEU A 58 -13.75 -0.20 -16.69
CA LEU A 58 -13.79 1.17 -16.18
C LEU A 58 -15.16 1.78 -16.49
N GLY A 59 -15.85 2.28 -15.46
CA GLY A 59 -17.06 3.09 -15.64
C GLY A 59 -16.75 4.46 -16.25
N ASN A 60 -17.74 5.35 -16.24
CA ASN A 60 -17.53 6.74 -16.63
C ASN A 60 -16.41 7.36 -15.77
N PRO A 61 -15.47 8.12 -16.37
CA PRO A 61 -14.45 8.85 -15.61
C PRO A 61 -15.10 9.68 -14.50
N ALA A 62 -14.45 9.74 -13.34
CA ALA A 62 -14.92 10.60 -12.26
C ALA A 62 -14.96 12.05 -12.76
N LEU A 63 -16.14 12.67 -12.69
CA LEU A 63 -16.33 14.09 -13.05
C LEU A 63 -15.50 15.03 -12.15
N GLN A 64 -15.14 14.56 -10.96
CA GLN A 64 -14.28 15.25 -10.01
C GLN A 64 -12.91 14.55 -9.96
N SER A 65 -11.99 15.03 -10.80
CA SER A 65 -10.59 14.62 -10.73
C SER A 65 -9.83 15.51 -9.75
N ILE A 66 -8.77 14.96 -9.15
CA ILE A 66 -7.83 15.74 -8.33
C ILE A 66 -6.77 16.30 -9.27
N PHE A 67 -6.56 17.61 -9.21
CA PHE A 67 -5.48 18.28 -9.91
C PHE A 67 -4.51 18.85 -8.87
N LEU A 68 -3.21 18.71 -9.13
CA LEU A 68 -2.17 19.31 -8.30
C LEU A 68 -1.70 20.59 -8.97
N HIS A 69 -1.59 21.65 -8.19
CA HIS A 69 -1.12 22.95 -8.63
C HIS A 69 0.12 23.33 -7.82
N SER A 70 0.97 24.19 -8.40
CA SER A 70 2.08 24.79 -7.67
C SER A 70 1.54 25.54 -6.46
N THR A 71 2.15 25.30 -5.30
CA THR A 71 1.77 26.01 -4.08
C THR A 71 2.34 27.42 -4.07
N ASN A 72 1.79 28.29 -3.24
CA ASN A 72 2.29 29.64 -3.02
C ASN A 72 2.70 29.88 -1.56
N LYS A 73 3.46 30.96 -1.34
CA LYS A 73 3.97 31.36 -0.01
C LYS A 73 2.86 31.46 1.05
N SER A 74 1.70 32.00 0.71
CA SER A 74 0.57 32.10 1.64
C SER A 74 0.04 30.73 2.08
N GLU A 75 -0.13 29.80 1.14
CA GLU A 75 -0.61 28.45 1.43
C GLU A 75 0.34 27.70 2.38
N ILE A 76 1.66 27.83 2.17
CA ILE A 76 2.67 27.23 3.04
C ILE A 76 2.58 27.80 4.45
N ILE A 77 2.53 29.14 4.56
CA ILE A 77 2.42 29.82 5.86
C ILE A 77 1.13 29.41 6.58
N ASP A 78 0.02 29.33 5.86
CA ASP A 78 -1.27 28.95 6.43
C ASP A 78 -1.28 27.47 6.87
N ALA A 79 -0.70 26.57 6.09
CA ALA A 79 -0.51 25.18 6.49
C ALA A 79 0.29 25.05 7.81
N ILE A 80 1.38 25.81 7.94
CA ILE A 80 2.21 25.82 9.15
C ILE A 80 1.44 26.36 10.38
N LYS A 81 0.54 27.34 10.20
CA LYS A 81 -0.28 27.87 11.30
C LYS A 81 -1.18 26.80 11.93
N TYR A 82 -1.69 25.85 11.13
CA TYR A 82 -2.57 24.78 11.60
C TYR A 82 -1.86 23.71 12.45
N PHE A 83 -0.52 23.70 12.51
CA PHE A 83 0.20 22.72 13.32
C PHE A 83 -0.14 22.89 14.81
N LYS A 84 -0.32 21.79 15.55
CA LYS A 84 -0.56 21.88 17.00
C LYS A 84 0.77 21.95 17.74
N ASN A 85 0.92 22.91 18.64
CA ASN A 85 2.20 23.14 19.35
C ASN A 85 2.62 21.96 20.25
N ASN A 86 1.66 21.13 20.68
CA ASN A 86 1.88 20.02 21.62
C ASN A 86 2.09 18.67 20.92
N ASN A 87 2.19 18.66 19.59
CA ASN A 87 2.54 17.44 18.87
C ASN A 87 4.01 17.09 19.14
N SER A 88 4.28 15.81 19.33
CA SER A 88 5.65 15.29 19.43
C SER A 88 6.43 15.59 18.16
N SER A 89 7.72 15.88 18.30
CA SER A 89 8.64 16.00 17.17
C SER A 89 8.81 14.65 16.44
N GLY A 90 9.16 14.73 15.15
CA GLY A 90 9.56 13.56 14.36
C GLY A 90 10.99 13.12 14.66
N HIS A 91 11.56 12.31 13.76
CA HIS A 91 12.94 11.82 13.88
C HIS A 91 14.00 12.93 13.76
N ASP A 92 13.63 14.08 13.19
CA ASP A 92 14.46 15.28 13.05
C ASP A 92 14.44 16.18 14.30
N GLU A 93 13.69 15.81 15.34
CA GLU A 93 13.52 16.53 16.61
C GLU A 93 12.94 17.96 16.48
N PHE A 94 12.55 18.40 15.29
CA PHE A 94 11.96 19.73 15.09
C PHE A 94 10.53 19.78 15.61
N SER A 95 10.31 20.58 16.66
CA SER A 95 8.98 20.78 17.22
C SER A 95 8.08 21.62 16.30
N SER A 96 6.77 21.42 16.39
CA SER A 96 5.79 22.26 15.68
C SER A 96 5.92 23.75 16.04
N LYS A 97 6.38 24.07 17.25
CA LYS A 97 6.66 25.46 17.66
C LYS A 97 7.84 26.04 16.91
N PHE A 98 8.90 25.26 16.73
CA PHE A 98 10.08 25.66 15.95
C PHE A 98 9.73 25.91 14.49
N ILE A 99 8.96 25.00 13.86
CA ILE A 99 8.53 25.15 12.47
C ILE A 99 7.71 26.44 12.28
N LYS A 100 6.81 26.77 13.22
CA LYS A 100 6.05 28.02 13.20
C LYS A 100 6.92 29.27 13.30
N MET A 101 7.96 29.25 14.14
CA MET A 101 8.91 30.35 14.23
C MET A 101 9.68 30.56 12.92
N SER A 102 9.97 29.47 12.21
CA SER A 102 10.71 29.46 10.95
C SER A 102 9.84 29.67 9.70
N ALA A 103 8.53 29.92 9.86
CA ALA A 103 7.57 29.94 8.76
C ALA A 103 7.90 30.96 7.64
N SER A 104 8.46 32.11 8.00
CA SER A 104 8.85 33.15 7.03
C SER A 104 9.99 32.71 6.10
N ILE A 105 10.92 31.92 6.62
CA ILE A 105 12.06 31.36 5.87
C ILE A 105 11.55 30.22 4.98
N LEU A 106 10.79 29.29 5.57
CA LEU A 106 10.23 28.13 4.86
C LEU A 106 9.29 28.52 3.73
N GLY A 107 8.47 29.57 3.91
CA GLY A 107 7.56 30.05 2.89
C GLY A 107 8.22 30.78 1.72
N THR A 108 9.49 31.19 1.85
CA THR A 108 10.21 31.92 0.79
C THR A 108 11.12 31.00 -0.03
N ALA A 109 11.45 29.80 0.48
CA ALA A 109 12.39 28.88 -0.15
C ALA A 109 11.85 28.14 -1.39
N LEU A 110 10.70 28.53 -1.93
CA LEU A 110 10.02 27.88 -3.05
C LEU A 110 9.85 28.79 -4.28
N GLU A 111 10.54 29.93 -4.32
CA GLU A 111 10.70 30.77 -5.53
C GLU A 111 11.89 30.31 -6.39
#